data_AF-A0A816L5L8-F1
#
_entry.id   AF-A0A816L5L8-F1
#
_cell.length_a   1.000
_cell.length_b   1.000
_cell.length_c   1.000
_cell.angle_alpha   90.00
_cell.angle_beta   90.00
_cell.angle_gamma   90.00
#
_symmetry.space_group_name_H-M   'P 1'
#
loop_
_entity.id
_entity.type
_entity.pdbx_description
1 polymer ?
#
loop_
_entity_poly.entity_id
_entity_poly.type
_entity_poly.pdbx_seq_one_letter_code
_entity_poly.pdbx_strand_id
1 'polypeptide(L)'
;MAIDGSFNLKLALERFSERCPKVAAFPLFKSILSNGEEVEEVINALSDVFLHPELTIPLVHYFLPIIKRVVDRVVGLLHLVGDLSSSSDYSDDVSVLENALNEGVSFIDFYVRRGQRLELHESACLAFSRALHLNTSLPGSILSYFKKAPPPYERILVK
;
A
#
# COMPACT_ATOMS: atom_id res chain seq x y z
N MET A 1 -7.61 -15.05 -12.83
CA MET A 1 -6.59 -15.11 -13.89
C MET A 1 -7.21 -15.70 -15.13
N ALA A 2 -7.04 -15.08 -16.29
CA ALA A 2 -7.32 -15.75 -17.56
C ALA A 2 -6.25 -16.83 -17.78
N ILE A 3 -6.68 -17.99 -18.26
CA ILE A 3 -5.83 -19.17 -18.49
C ILE A 3 -4.83 -18.93 -19.64
N ASP A 4 -5.00 -17.84 -20.41
CA ASP A 4 -4.21 -17.46 -21.58
C ASP A 4 -2.97 -16.59 -21.29
N GLY A 5 -2.72 -16.24 -20.02
CA GLY A 5 -1.54 -15.44 -19.65
C GLY A 5 -1.61 -13.96 -20.04
N SER A 6 -2.73 -13.48 -20.59
CA SER A 6 -2.90 -12.06 -20.90
C SER A 6 -3.33 -11.30 -19.63
N PHE A 7 -2.37 -10.71 -18.92
CA PHE A 7 -2.70 -9.74 -17.88
C PHE A 7 -3.26 -8.48 -18.55
N ASN A 8 -4.53 -8.19 -18.29
CA ASN A 8 -5.20 -6.99 -18.76
C ASN A 8 -5.33 -6.00 -17.59
N LEU A 9 -4.55 -4.92 -17.67
CA LEU A 9 -4.47 -3.90 -16.63
C LEU A 9 -5.81 -3.20 -16.39
N LYS A 10 -6.51 -2.83 -17.48
CA LYS A 10 -7.85 -2.24 -17.45
C LYS A 10 -8.84 -3.06 -16.67
N LEU A 11 -8.95 -4.32 -17.06
CA LEU A 11 -9.92 -5.23 -16.48
C LEU A 11 -9.56 -5.58 -15.02
N ALA A 12 -8.27 -5.55 -14.65
CA ALA A 12 -7.85 -5.65 -13.26
C ALA A 12 -8.26 -4.41 -12.44
N LEU A 13 -8.09 -3.20 -12.98
CA LEU A 13 -8.52 -1.95 -12.36
C LEU A 13 -10.04 -1.85 -12.20
N GLU A 14 -10.80 -2.20 -13.23
CA GLU A 14 -12.26 -2.24 -13.19
C GLU A 14 -12.75 -3.17 -12.07
N ARG A 15 -12.23 -4.42 -12.03
CA ARG A 15 -12.58 -5.39 -10.98
C ARG A 15 -12.14 -4.96 -9.59
N PHE A 16 -10.97 -4.34 -9.47
CA PHE A 16 -10.48 -3.80 -8.21
C PHE A 16 -11.40 -2.69 -7.70
N SER A 17 -11.81 -1.78 -8.58
CA SER A 17 -12.75 -0.70 -8.29
C SER A 17 -14.14 -1.22 -7.91
N GLU A 18 -14.67 -2.23 -8.61
CA GLU A 18 -15.94 -2.88 -8.26
C GLU A 18 -15.88 -3.53 -6.88
N ARG A 19 -14.77 -4.19 -6.55
CA ARG A 19 -14.59 -4.88 -5.26
C ARG A 19 -14.33 -3.93 -4.11
N CYS A 20 -13.68 -2.80 -4.38
CA CYS A 20 -13.27 -1.78 -3.44
C CYS A 20 -13.82 -0.40 -3.88
N PRO A 21 -15.12 -0.13 -3.72
CA PRO A 21 -15.76 1.08 -4.26
C PRO A 21 -15.15 2.40 -3.78
N LYS A 22 -14.55 2.41 -2.58
CA LYS A 22 -13.83 3.57 -2.04
C LYS A 22 -12.67 4.02 -2.94
N VAL A 23 -12.02 3.07 -3.62
CA VAL A 23 -10.87 3.34 -4.50
C VAL A 23 -11.29 4.15 -5.73
N ALA A 24 -12.52 3.96 -6.25
CA ALA A 24 -13.04 4.78 -7.34
C ALA A 24 -13.16 6.27 -6.98
N ALA A 25 -13.28 6.60 -5.69
CA ALA A 25 -13.34 7.98 -5.23
C ALA A 25 -11.95 8.64 -5.19
N PHE A 26 -10.87 7.85 -5.12
CA PHE A 26 -9.52 8.38 -5.02
C PHE A 26 -9.12 9.08 -6.34
N PRO A 27 -8.64 10.34 -6.29
CA PRO A 27 -8.29 11.11 -7.48
C PRO A 27 -7.31 10.38 -8.41
N LEU A 28 -6.34 9.66 -7.84
CA LEU A 28 -5.32 8.89 -8.55
C LEU A 28 -5.91 7.79 -9.43
N PHE A 29 -6.92 7.06 -8.94
CA PHE A 29 -7.57 6.01 -9.71
C PHE A 29 -8.56 6.58 -10.72
N LYS A 30 -9.23 7.69 -10.36
CA LYS A 30 -10.11 8.41 -11.27
C LYS A 30 -9.37 8.91 -12.51
N SER A 31 -8.16 9.45 -12.36
CA SER A 31 -7.34 9.91 -13.50
C SER A 31 -6.87 8.78 -14.39
N ILE A 32 -6.44 7.65 -13.81
CA ILE A 32 -6.01 6.46 -14.56
C ILE A 32 -7.16 5.90 -15.39
N LEU A 33 -8.35 5.79 -14.79
CA LEU A 33 -9.55 5.29 -15.48
C LEU A 33 -10.01 6.22 -16.61
N SER A 34 -9.74 7.54 -16.52
CA SER A 34 -10.17 8.52 -17.53
C SER A 34 -9.16 8.73 -18.66
N ASN A 35 -7.86 8.68 -18.37
CA ASN A 35 -6.80 9.10 -19.31
C ASN A 35 -6.09 7.93 -20.01
N GLY A 36 -6.37 6.70 -19.58
CA GLY A 36 -5.67 5.50 -20.04
C GLY A 36 -4.66 5.01 -19.01
N GLU A 37 -4.32 3.74 -19.08
CA GLU A 37 -3.56 3.06 -18.02
C GLU A 37 -2.11 2.88 -18.44
N GLU A 38 -1.25 3.82 -18.05
CA GLU A 38 0.18 3.56 -18.10
C GLU A 38 0.58 2.67 -16.91
N VAL A 39 1.35 1.60 -17.18
CA VAL A 39 1.76 0.63 -16.15
C VAL A 39 2.43 1.32 -14.95
N GLU A 40 3.26 2.35 -15.20
CA GLU A 40 3.94 3.08 -14.12
C GLU A 40 2.99 3.94 -13.30
N GLU A 41 2.02 4.60 -13.92
CA GLU A 41 1.01 5.37 -13.21
C GLU A 41 0.16 4.47 -12.31
N VAL A 42 -0.20 3.29 -12.81
CA VAL A 42 -0.92 2.31 -11.99
C VAL A 42 -0.06 1.82 -10.83
N ILE A 43 1.21 1.49 -11.07
CA ILE A 43 2.11 1.09 -9.98
C ILE A 43 2.22 2.19 -8.92
N ASN A 44 2.32 3.46 -9.33
CA ASN A 44 2.38 4.59 -8.40
C ASN A 44 1.10 4.70 -7.56
N ALA A 45 -0.07 4.70 -8.20
CA ALA A 45 -1.35 4.79 -7.49
C ALA A 45 -1.60 3.59 -6.55
N LEU A 46 -1.22 2.37 -6.98
CA LEU A 46 -1.29 1.18 -6.14
C LEU A 46 -0.35 1.28 -4.94
N SER A 47 0.87 1.79 -5.12
CA SER A 47 1.83 1.98 -4.04
C SER A 47 1.34 2.98 -2.99
N ASP A 48 0.65 4.04 -3.42
CA ASP A 48 0.13 5.08 -2.52
C ASP A 48 -0.94 4.56 -1.54
N VAL A 49 -1.63 3.48 -1.90
CA VAL A 49 -2.71 2.88 -1.09
C VAL A 49 -2.40 1.47 -0.58
N PHE A 50 -1.24 0.90 -0.93
CA PHE A 50 -0.91 -0.51 -0.67
C PHE A 50 -0.98 -0.90 0.81
N LEU A 51 -0.59 0.04 1.68
CA LEU A 51 -0.56 -0.14 3.13
C LEU A 51 -1.94 0.00 3.79
N HIS A 52 -2.97 0.37 3.03
CA HIS A 52 -4.32 0.49 3.57
C HIS A 52 -4.89 -0.90 3.96
N PRO A 53 -5.32 -1.09 5.22
CA PRO A 53 -5.73 -2.40 5.73
C PRO A 53 -6.87 -3.06 4.94
N GLU A 54 -7.77 -2.29 4.34
CA GLU A 54 -8.88 -2.83 3.54
C GLU A 54 -8.48 -3.15 2.09
N LEU A 55 -7.35 -2.63 1.60
CA LEU A 55 -6.99 -2.68 0.18
C LEU A 55 -5.88 -3.67 -0.15
N THR A 56 -4.98 -3.99 0.79
CA THR A 56 -3.81 -4.83 0.47
C THR A 56 -4.19 -6.18 -0.15
N ILE A 57 -5.15 -6.91 0.42
CA ILE A 57 -5.57 -8.23 -0.07
C ILE A 57 -6.13 -8.16 -1.50
N PRO A 58 -7.18 -7.35 -1.78
CA PRO A 58 -7.71 -7.25 -3.13
C PRO A 58 -6.67 -6.73 -4.12
N LEU A 59 -5.82 -5.77 -3.71
CA LEU A 59 -4.75 -5.24 -4.55
C LEU A 59 -3.77 -6.35 -4.97
N VAL A 60 -3.24 -7.13 -4.02
CA VAL A 60 -2.33 -8.23 -4.34
C VAL A 60 -3.00 -9.28 -5.24
N HIS A 61 -4.28 -9.55 -5.02
CA HIS A 61 -5.05 -10.52 -5.81
C HIS A 61 -5.22 -10.09 -7.28
N TYR A 62 -5.69 -8.87 -7.53
CA TYR A 62 -5.98 -8.40 -8.89
C TYR A 62 -4.73 -8.02 -9.68
N PHE A 63 -3.67 -7.57 -9.00
CA PHE A 63 -2.44 -7.08 -9.62
C PHE A 63 -1.24 -8.01 -9.43
N LEU A 64 -1.50 -9.32 -9.22
CA LEU A 64 -0.47 -10.34 -9.00
C LEU A 64 0.71 -10.26 -10.00
N PRO A 65 0.52 -10.00 -11.31
CA PRO A 65 1.63 -9.92 -12.27
C PRO A 65 2.56 -8.72 -12.08
N ILE A 66 2.09 -7.62 -11.48
CA ILE A 66 2.88 -6.39 -11.25
C ILE A 66 3.17 -6.13 -9.77
N ILE A 67 2.64 -6.96 -8.85
CA ILE A 67 2.69 -6.69 -7.41
C ILE A 67 4.10 -6.57 -6.85
N LYS A 68 5.07 -7.29 -7.44
CA LYS A 68 6.47 -7.17 -7.03
C LYS A 68 6.97 -5.73 -7.20
N ARG A 69 6.63 -5.07 -8.31
CA ARG A 69 7.04 -3.69 -8.60
C ARG A 69 6.38 -2.68 -7.65
N VAL A 70 5.10 -2.92 -7.31
CA VAL A 70 4.37 -2.13 -6.29
C VAL A 70 5.06 -2.25 -4.94
N VAL A 71 5.39 -3.47 -4.51
CA VAL A 71 6.06 -3.74 -3.22
C VAL A 71 7.47 -3.15 -3.20
N ASP A 72 8.25 -3.30 -4.28
CA ASP A 72 9.58 -2.71 -4.40
C ASP A 72 9.53 -1.19 -4.23
N ARG A 73 8.55 -0.53 -4.86
CA ARG A 73 8.31 0.91 -4.71
C ARG A 73 7.91 1.27 -3.28
N VAL A 74 6.98 0.57 -2.66
CA VAL A 74 6.55 0.83 -1.26
C VAL A 74 7.72 0.69 -0.30
N VAL A 75 8.55 -0.34 -0.45
CA VAL A 75 9.76 -0.53 0.36
C VAL A 75 10.74 0.62 0.17
N GLY A 76 10.93 1.08 -1.08
CA GLY A 76 11.75 2.25 -1.38
C GLY A 76 11.24 3.51 -0.67
N LEU A 77 9.93 3.79 -0.73
CA LEU A 77 9.32 4.93 -0.04
C LEU A 77 9.48 4.83 1.48
N LEU A 78 9.26 3.65 2.06
CA LEU A 78 9.43 3.44 3.50
C LEU A 78 10.89 3.62 3.95
N HIS A 79 11.88 3.29 3.11
CA HIS A 79 13.29 3.57 3.40
C HIS A 79 13.60 5.07 3.46
N LEU A 80 12.82 5.92 2.80
CA LEU A 80 13.00 7.37 2.84
C LEU A 80 12.42 8.01 4.12
N VAL A 81 11.50 7.33 4.81
CA VAL A 81 10.87 7.84 6.04
C VAL A 81 11.87 7.95 7.20
N GLY A 82 12.88 7.07 7.23
CA GLY A 82 13.88 7.04 8.30
C GLY A 82 13.40 6.29 9.54
N ASP A 83 13.62 6.87 10.73
CA ASP A 83 13.24 6.23 12.00
C ASP A 83 11.73 5.98 12.08
N LEU A 84 11.35 4.71 12.21
CA LEU A 84 9.98 4.21 12.27
C LEU A 84 9.52 3.86 13.69
N SER A 85 10.39 3.99 14.70
CA SER A 85 10.06 3.65 16.09
C SER A 85 9.33 4.78 16.84
N SER A 86 9.25 5.97 16.22
CA SER A 86 8.60 7.14 16.81
C SER A 86 7.09 7.18 16.58
N SER A 87 6.36 7.54 17.61
CA SER A 87 4.94 7.88 17.55
C SER A 87 4.70 9.16 18.34
N SER A 88 3.67 9.91 17.94
CA SER A 88 3.19 11.10 18.64
C SER A 88 1.72 10.89 19.02
N ASP A 89 1.26 11.60 20.05
CA ASP A 89 -0.09 11.44 20.65
C ASP A 89 -1.23 11.98 19.76
N TYR A 90 -1.27 11.60 18.48
CA TYR A 90 -2.40 11.85 17.60
C TYR A 90 -3.44 10.74 17.73
N SER A 91 -4.72 11.14 17.77
CA SER A 91 -5.85 10.21 17.68
C SER A 91 -5.95 9.61 16.28
N ASP A 92 -6.01 8.28 16.22
CA ASP A 92 -6.17 7.51 14.99
C ASP A 92 -7.64 7.51 14.56
N ASP A 93 -8.07 8.62 13.95
CA ASP A 93 -9.40 8.75 13.38
C ASP A 93 -9.39 8.27 11.91
N VAL A 94 -10.00 7.11 11.69
CA VAL A 94 -10.14 6.46 10.37
C VAL A 94 -10.78 7.40 9.35
N SER A 95 -11.72 8.25 9.77
CA SER A 95 -12.39 9.20 8.85
C SER A 95 -11.40 10.23 8.28
N VAL A 96 -10.37 10.59 9.05
CA VAL A 96 -9.36 11.56 8.61
C VAL A 96 -8.39 10.93 7.62
N LEU A 97 -8.06 9.66 7.79
CA LEU A 97 -7.28 8.91 6.80
C LEU A 97 -8.02 8.82 5.47
N GLU A 98 -9.30 8.42 5.49
CA GLU A 98 -10.11 8.31 4.27
C GLU A 98 -10.23 9.67 3.53
N ASN A 99 -10.44 10.75 4.28
CA ASN A 99 -10.48 12.10 3.71
C ASN A 99 -9.13 12.49 3.08
N ALA A 100 -8.01 12.21 3.73
CA ALA A 100 -6.69 12.50 3.17
C ALA A 100 -6.40 11.72 1.88
N LEU A 101 -6.78 10.45 1.81
CA LEU A 101 -6.67 9.64 0.59
C LEU A 101 -7.58 10.19 -0.53
N ASN A 102 -8.78 10.66 -0.19
CA ASN A 102 -9.68 11.34 -1.14
C ASN A 102 -9.12 12.69 -1.64
N GLU A 103 -8.27 13.34 -0.86
CA GLU A 103 -7.51 14.54 -1.26
C GLU A 103 -6.23 14.21 -2.05
N GLY A 104 -5.94 12.91 -2.27
CA GLY A 104 -4.77 12.45 -3.01
C GLY A 104 -3.47 12.42 -2.19
N VAL A 105 -3.55 12.47 -0.86
CA VAL A 105 -2.40 12.23 0.01
C VAL A 105 -2.11 10.73 0.04
N SER A 106 -0.86 10.32 -0.13
CA SER A 106 -0.50 8.89 -0.03
C SER A 106 -0.63 8.39 1.42
N PHE A 107 -0.87 7.09 1.59
CA PHE A 107 -0.97 6.49 2.93
C PHE A 107 0.32 6.71 3.74
N ILE A 108 1.49 6.63 3.10
CA ILE A 108 2.78 6.88 3.75
C ILE A 108 2.86 8.35 4.20
N ASP A 109 2.57 9.30 3.30
CA ASP A 109 2.65 10.73 3.62
C ASP A 109 1.69 11.13 4.75
N PHE A 110 0.51 10.52 4.80
CA PHE A 110 -0.46 10.74 5.87
C PHE A 110 0.16 10.49 7.26
N TYR A 111 0.73 9.31 7.48
CA TYR A 111 1.34 8.95 8.76
C TYR A 111 2.63 9.72 9.04
N VAL A 112 3.44 9.99 8.00
CA VAL A 112 4.68 10.77 8.14
C VAL A 112 4.39 12.20 8.58
N ARG A 113 3.42 12.88 7.96
CA ARG A 113 3.03 14.26 8.31
C ARG A 113 2.47 14.36 9.72
N ARG A 114 1.86 13.30 10.22
CA ARG A 114 1.33 13.20 11.58
C ARG A 114 2.35 12.74 12.61
N GLY A 115 3.56 12.37 12.23
CA GLY A 115 4.55 11.82 13.16
C GLY A 115 4.13 10.48 13.78
N GLN A 116 3.29 9.71 13.09
CA GLN A 116 2.76 8.41 13.53
C GLN A 116 3.52 7.28 12.80
N ARG A 117 4.84 7.23 12.99
CA ARG A 117 5.71 6.36 12.18
C ARG A 117 5.70 4.91 12.65
N LEU A 118 5.44 4.68 13.94
CA LEU A 118 5.22 3.36 14.51
C LEU A 118 3.94 2.73 13.93
N GLU A 119 2.86 3.49 13.83
CA GLU A 119 1.59 3.05 13.24
C GLU A 119 1.74 2.73 11.74
N LEU A 120 2.54 3.54 11.03
CA LEU A 120 2.93 3.26 9.66
C LEU A 120 3.71 1.94 9.54
N HIS A 121 4.67 1.71 10.44
CA HIS A 121 5.42 0.46 10.48
C HIS A 121 4.52 -0.75 10.75
N GLU A 122 3.60 -0.65 11.69
CA GLU A 122 2.63 -1.71 11.98
C GLU A 122 1.72 -2.00 10.77
N SER A 123 1.28 -0.95 10.07
CA SER A 123 0.52 -1.07 8.81
C SER A 123 1.36 -1.76 7.72
N ALA A 124 2.65 -1.45 7.63
CA ALA A 124 3.59 -2.12 6.73
C ALA A 124 3.75 -3.61 7.07
N CYS A 125 3.93 -3.96 8.34
CA CYS A 125 3.99 -5.36 8.77
C CYS A 125 2.72 -6.14 8.42
N LEU A 126 1.55 -5.54 8.63
CA LEU A 126 0.27 -6.16 8.28
C LEU A 126 0.13 -6.33 6.76
N ALA A 127 0.47 -5.32 5.98
CA ALA A 127 0.39 -5.39 4.52
C ALA A 127 1.36 -6.44 3.94
N PHE A 128 2.60 -6.46 4.42
CA PHE A 128 3.62 -7.41 3.97
C PHE A 128 3.30 -8.86 4.33
N SER A 129 2.77 -9.11 5.53
CA SER A 129 2.35 -10.47 5.91
C SER A 129 1.22 -11.00 5.00
N ARG A 130 0.23 -10.17 4.69
CA ARG A 130 -0.85 -10.50 3.74
C ARG A 130 -0.33 -10.71 2.32
N ALA A 131 0.58 -9.85 1.87
CA ALA A 131 1.16 -9.96 0.53
C ALA A 131 2.00 -11.24 0.38
N LEU A 132 2.81 -11.60 1.38
CA LEU A 132 3.57 -12.86 1.39
C LEU A 132 2.67 -14.08 1.36
N HIS A 133 1.55 -14.04 2.06
CA HIS A 133 0.58 -15.14 2.05
C HIS A 133 0.00 -15.38 0.65
N LEU A 134 -0.15 -14.32 -0.15
CA LEU A 134 -0.74 -14.38 -1.48
C LEU A 134 0.28 -14.54 -2.62
N ASN A 135 1.53 -14.10 -2.41
CA ASN A 135 2.57 -14.16 -3.44
C ASN A 135 3.96 -14.45 -2.82
N THR A 136 4.50 -15.61 -3.15
CA THR A 136 5.77 -16.13 -2.64
C THR A 136 7.02 -15.53 -3.30
N SER A 137 6.88 -14.65 -4.30
CA SER A 137 8.01 -13.97 -4.97
C SER A 137 8.47 -12.66 -4.30
N LEU A 138 7.73 -12.23 -3.27
CA LEU A 138 7.95 -11.00 -2.50
C LEU A 138 8.98 -11.05 -1.36
N PRO A 139 9.47 -12.22 -0.84
CA PRO A 139 10.38 -12.24 0.30
C PRO A 139 11.62 -11.37 0.15
N GLY A 140 12.26 -11.33 -1.03
CA GLY A 140 13.47 -10.53 -1.24
C GLY A 140 13.25 -9.03 -1.00
N SER A 141 12.12 -8.50 -1.49
CA SER A 141 11.75 -7.10 -1.34
C SER A 141 11.41 -6.75 0.11
N ILE A 142 10.63 -7.61 0.76
CA ILE A 142 10.20 -7.41 2.16
C ILE A 142 11.37 -7.59 3.13
N LEU A 143 12.28 -8.52 2.88
CA LEU A 143 13.51 -8.65 3.67
C LEU A 143 14.38 -7.39 3.55
N SER A 144 14.41 -6.73 2.39
CA SER A 144 15.12 -5.45 2.22
C SER A 144 14.57 -4.36 3.15
N TYR A 145 13.25 -4.34 3.38
CA TYR A 145 12.63 -3.43 4.35
C TYR A 145 13.14 -3.68 5.77
N PHE A 146 13.07 -4.92 6.25
CA PHE A 146 13.45 -5.29 7.61
C PHE A 146 14.98 -5.24 7.88
N LYS A 147 15.82 -4.98 6.88
CA LYS A 147 17.24 -4.65 7.14
C LYS A 147 17.42 -3.31 7.86
N LYS A 148 16.44 -2.41 7.77
CA LYS A 148 16.48 -1.07 8.37
C LYS A 148 15.32 -0.80 9.32
N ALA A 149 14.19 -1.44 9.09
CA ALA A 149 13.00 -1.27 9.92
C ALA A 149 13.17 -1.98 11.27
N PRO A 150 12.50 -1.49 12.32
CA PRO A 150 12.44 -2.19 13.60
C PRO A 150 11.75 -3.56 13.50
N PRO A 151 11.85 -4.41 14.53
CA PRO A 151 11.05 -5.61 14.64
C PRO A 151 9.54 -5.29 14.67
N PRO A 152 8.69 -6.15 14.09
CA PRO A 152 7.25 -5.96 14.19
C PRO A 152 6.79 -5.99 15.65
N TYR A 153 5.73 -5.25 15.95
CA TYR A 153 5.08 -5.19 17.27
C TYR A 153 5.92 -4.57 18.41
N GLU A 154 6.83 -3.64 18.10
CA GLU A 154 7.59 -2.89 19.12
C GLU A 154 6.70 -2.30 20.22
N ARG A 155 5.48 -1.84 19.89
CA ARG A 155 4.52 -1.31 20.88
C ARG A 155 4.20 -2.30 22.01
N ILE A 156 4.25 -3.60 21.77
CA ILE A 156 3.98 -4.62 22.79
C ILE A 156 5.17 -4.74 23.76
N LEU A 157 6.39 -4.47 23.30
CA LEU A 157 7.62 -4.64 24.08
C LEU A 157 7.94 -3.42 24.95
N VAL A 158 7.39 -2.25 24.62
CA VAL A 158 7.69 -0.96 25.26
C VAL A 158 6.57 -0.53 26.24
N LYS A 159 5.64 -1.43 26.58
CA LYS A 159 4.56 -1.18 27.55
C LYS A 159 4.89 -1.65 28.96
#